data_AF-A0A424MQA1-F1
#
_entry.id   AF-A0A424MQA1-F1
#
_cell.length_a   1.000
_cell.length_b   1.000
_cell.length_c   1.000
_cell.angle_alpha   90.00
_cell.angle_beta   90.00
_cell.angle_gamma   90.00
#
_symmetry.space_group_name_H-M   'P 1'
#
loop_
_entity.id
_entity.type
_entity.pdbx_description
1 polymer ?
#
loop_
_entity_poly.entity_id
_entity_poly.type
_entity_poly.pdbx_seq_one_letter_code
_entity_poly.pdbx_strand_id
1 'polypeptide(L)'
;MIENIKNNLSKNIRCSHLEVIDESPNHGGYSGSVSHVKIVIVSKDFEALNLIKRHQLVYKALENLVSEIHAISIVSKTFDEWKKSPGFIPSPDCTKNK
;
A
#
# COMPACT_ATOMS: atom_id res chain seq x y z
N MET A 1 -11.03 -8.01 3.75
CA MET A 1 -10.72 -6.61 3.37
C MET A 1 -9.49 -6.52 2.47
N ILE A 2 -8.33 -7.01 2.92
CA ILE A 2 -7.06 -7.04 2.16
C ILE A 2 -7.21 -7.69 0.77
N GLU A 3 -7.87 -8.84 0.68
CA GLU A 3 -8.12 -9.51 -0.60
C GLU A 3 -8.98 -8.69 -1.56
N ASN A 4 -9.98 -7.96 -1.06
CA ASN A 4 -10.81 -7.06 -1.87
C ASN A 4 -9.97 -5.93 -2.46
N ILE A 5 -9.08 -5.32 -1.65
CA ILE A 5 -8.14 -4.30 -2.10
C ILE A 5 -7.24 -4.88 -3.20
N LYS A 6 -6.67 -6.06 -2.97
CA LYS A 6 -5.78 -6.72 -3.93
C LYS A 6 -6.49 -7.01 -5.25
N ASN A 7 -7.71 -7.54 -5.20
CA ASN A 7 -8.49 -7.85 -6.39
C ASN A 7 -8.91 -6.59 -7.16
N ASN A 8 -9.30 -5.52 -6.45
CA ASN A 8 -9.68 -4.27 -7.08
C ASN A 8 -8.49 -3.60 -7.77
N LEU A 9 -7.35 -3.53 -7.09
CA LEU A 9 -6.10 -3.01 -7.65
C LEU A 9 -5.63 -3.83 -8.85
N SER A 10 -5.65 -5.15 -8.75
CA SER A 10 -5.24 -6.02 -9.87
C SER A 10 -6.17 -5.93 -11.08
N LYS A 11 -7.43 -5.52 -10.91
CA LYS A 11 -8.38 -5.31 -12.01
C LYS A 11 -8.20 -3.94 -12.68
N ASN A 12 -7.90 -2.90 -11.91
CA ASN A 12 -7.77 -1.53 -12.41
C ASN A 12 -6.35 -1.19 -12.88
N ILE A 13 -5.33 -1.80 -12.29
CA ILE A 13 -3.93 -1.49 -12.54
C ILE A 13 -3.20 -2.77 -12.95
N ARG A 14 -2.49 -2.71 -14.07
CA ARG A 14 -1.61 -3.79 -14.53
C ARG A 14 -0.29 -3.71 -13.78
N CYS A 15 -0.24 -4.28 -12.59
CA CYS A 15 0.95 -4.38 -11.76
C CYS A 15 1.63 -5.75 -11.92
N SER A 16 2.95 -5.75 -12.01
CA SER A 16 3.78 -6.96 -12.03
C SER A 16 3.92 -7.58 -10.64
N HIS A 17 3.84 -6.76 -9.60
CA HIS A 17 3.85 -7.21 -8.21
C HIS A 17 2.85 -6.36 -7.40
N LEU A 18 2.07 -7.04 -6.56
CA LEU A 18 1.05 -6.42 -5.73
C LEU A 18 0.98 -7.12 -4.38
N GLU A 19 1.27 -6.36 -3.34
CA GLU A 19 1.27 -6.82 -1.95
C GLU A 19 0.51 -5.81 -1.09
N VAL A 20 -0.32 -6.33 -0.19
CA VAL A 20 -1.16 -5.51 0.69
C VAL A 20 -0.97 -6.06 2.09
N ILE A 21 -0.49 -5.20 2.99
CA ILE A 21 -0.09 -5.53 4.36
C ILE A 21 -0.98 -4.71 5.29
N ASP A 22 -1.57 -5.39 6.27
CA ASP A 22 -2.28 -4.72 7.36
C ASP A 22 -1.30 -4.40 8.49
N GLU A 23 -1.11 -3.11 8.76
CA GLU A 23 -0.29 -2.59 9.86
C GLU A 23 -1.16 -2.02 11.00
N SER A 24 -2.47 -2.28 10.97
CA SER A 24 -3.40 -1.93 12.04
C SER A 24 -3.01 -2.43 13.45
N PRO A 25 -2.40 -3.62 13.66
CA PRO A 25 -2.18 -4.13 15.02
C PRO A 25 -1.02 -3.46 15.79
N ASN A 26 -0.21 -2.59 15.17
CA ASN A 26 1.01 -2.08 15.82
C ASN A 26 0.81 -0.77 16.61
N HIS A 27 -0.35 -0.12 16.48
CA HIS A 27 -0.69 1.06 17.28
C HIS A 27 -1.68 0.66 18.37
N GLY A 28 -1.14 0.49 19.57
CA GLY A 28 -1.92 0.14 20.76
C GLY A 28 -3.11 1.09 20.96
N GLY A 29 -4.31 0.51 20.94
CA GLY A 29 -5.51 1.12 21.47
C GLY A 29 -6.45 1.71 20.42
N TYR A 30 -7.08 0.87 19.59
CA TYR A 30 -8.53 0.98 19.39
C TYR A 30 -9.08 -0.36 18.85
N SER A 31 -10.22 -0.75 19.40
CA SER A 31 -10.87 -2.04 19.21
C SER A 31 -11.29 -2.26 17.73
N GLY A 32 -10.63 -3.17 17.03
CA GLY A 32 -11.22 -3.92 15.90
C GLY A 32 -11.40 -3.22 14.55
N SER A 33 -10.76 -2.07 14.30
CA SER A 33 -10.84 -1.40 12.99
C SER A 33 -9.49 -1.37 12.28
N VAL A 34 -9.49 -1.65 10.98
CA VAL A 34 -8.29 -1.59 10.11
C VAL A 34 -7.84 -0.13 10.00
N SER A 35 -6.92 0.29 10.87
CA SER A 35 -6.47 1.68 10.94
C SER A 35 -5.39 2.01 9.91
N HIS A 36 -4.42 1.12 9.67
CA HIS A 36 -3.28 1.39 8.79
C HIS A 36 -3.09 0.26 7.77
N VAL A 37 -3.28 0.57 6.50
CA VAL A 37 -3.05 -0.38 5.39
C VAL A 37 -1.86 0.07 4.58
N LYS A 38 -0.91 -0.82 4.35
CA LYS A 38 0.22 -0.60 3.44
C LYS A 38 0.03 -1.37 2.15
N ILE A 39 0.16 -0.68 1.03
CA ILE A 39 -0.04 -1.22 -0.32
C ILE A 39 1.25 -1.05 -1.09
N VAL A 40 1.88 -2.15 -1.46
CA VAL A 40 3.09 -2.18 -2.28
C VAL A 40 2.69 -2.60 -3.68
N ILE A 41 2.91 -1.71 -4.65
CA ILE A 41 2.56 -1.94 -6.04
C ILE A 41 3.76 -1.66 -6.93
N VAL A 42 4.10 -2.63 -7.76
CA VAL A 42 5.15 -2.53 -8.76
C VAL A 42 4.53 -2.59 -10.13
N SER A 43 4.70 -1.52 -10.90
CA SER A 43 4.26 -1.46 -12.29
C SER A 43 5.22 -0.64 -13.13
N LYS A 44 5.33 -1.00 -14.41
CA LYS A 44 6.06 -0.19 -15.39
C LYS A 44 5.35 1.12 -15.69
N ASP A 45 4.03 1.19 -15.46
CA ASP A 45 3.23 2.40 -15.68
C ASP A 45 3.71 3.58 -14.82
N PHE A 46 4.29 3.26 -13.65
CA PHE A 46 4.84 4.26 -12.74
C PHE A 46 6.14 4.90 -13.24
N GLU A 47 6.84 4.29 -14.20
CA GLU A 47 8.13 4.78 -14.72
C GLU A 47 8.01 6.16 -15.35
N ALA A 48 6.87 6.44 -16.00
CA ALA A 48 6.58 7.73 -16.64
C ALA A 48 5.78 8.70 -15.75
N LEU A 49 5.51 8.33 -14.49
CA LEU A 49 4.61 9.08 -13.60
C LEU A 49 5.32 9.61 -12.37
N ASN A 50 5.00 10.85 -12.00
CA ASN A 50 5.43 11.44 -10.72
C ASN A 50 4.72 10.77 -9.54
N LEU A 51 5.35 10.81 -8.36
CA LEU A 51 4.85 10.23 -7.11
C LEU A 51 3.36 10.55 -6.84
N ILE A 52 2.97 11.81 -7.01
CA ILE A 52 1.58 12.25 -6.81
C ILE A 52 0.61 11.54 -7.77
N LYS A 53 0.96 11.44 -9.06
CA LYS A 53 0.14 10.75 -10.06
C LYS A 53 0.06 9.25 -9.79
N ARG A 54 1.16 8.63 -9.34
CA ARG A 54 1.17 7.23 -8.90
C ARG A 54 0.18 7.01 -7.76
N HIS A 55 0.20 7.88 -6.74
CA HIS A 55 -0.73 7.82 -5.62
C HIS A 55 -2.17 8.03 -6.09
N GLN A 56 -2.44 9.03 -6.93
CA GLN A 56 -3.77 9.28 -7.49
C GLN A 56 -4.35 8.07 -8.23
N LEU A 57 -3.53 7.35 -9.01
CA LEU A 57 -3.98 6.12 -9.68
C LEU A 57 -4.40 5.03 -8.69
N VAL A 58 -3.58 4.82 -7.65
CA VAL A 58 -3.87 3.82 -6.61
C VAL A 58 -5.10 4.21 -5.81
N TYR A 59 -5.23 5.48 -5.42
CA TYR A 59 -6.43 6.01 -4.75
C TYR A 59 -7.69 5.87 -5.62
N LYS A 60 -7.59 6.14 -6.92
CA LYS A 60 -8.72 6.00 -7.86
C LYS A 60 -9.15 4.54 -8.02
N ALA A 61 -8.20 3.60 -7.99
CA ALA A 61 -8.53 2.17 -7.97
C ALA A 61 -9.17 1.76 -6.63
N LEU A 62 -8.77 2.38 -5.53
CA LEU A 62 -9.29 2.08 -4.20
C LEU A 62 -10.60 2.79 -3.86
N GLU A 63 -10.97 3.86 -4.56
CA GLU A 63 -12.04 4.84 -4.29
C GLU A 63 -13.02 4.49 -3.15
N ASN A 64 -13.84 3.44 -3.31
CA ASN A 64 -14.85 3.03 -2.33
C ASN A 64 -14.27 2.47 -1.00
N LEU A 65 -13.11 1.82 -1.05
CA LEU A 65 -12.40 1.24 0.09
C LEU A 65 -11.60 2.29 0.88
N VAL A 66 -11.31 3.45 0.28
CA VAL A 66 -10.56 4.53 0.95
C VAL A 66 -11.35 5.09 2.14
N SER A 67 -12.67 5.21 2.01
CA SER A 67 -13.54 5.69 3.09
C SER A 67 -13.58 4.75 4.31
N GLU A 68 -13.26 3.47 4.13
CA GLU A 68 -13.26 2.48 5.21
C GLU A 68 -11.89 2.38 5.92
N ILE A 69 -10.84 3.02 5.38
CA ILE A 69 -9.47 2.93 5.89
C ILE A 69 -9.04 4.27 6.48
N HIS A 70 -8.58 4.28 7.73
CA HIS A 70 -8.16 5.52 8.39
C HIS A 70 -6.87 6.11 7.80
N ALA A 71 -5.87 5.26 7.51
CA ALA A 71 -4.61 5.65 6.90
C ALA A 71 -4.12 4.61 5.89
N ILE A 72 -3.69 5.05 4.71
CA ILE A 72 -3.16 4.20 3.65
C ILE A 72 -1.74 4.63 3.31
N SER A 73 -0.79 3.71 3.42
CA SER A 73 0.58 3.87 2.97
C SER A 73 0.75 3.24 1.60
N ILE A 74 0.97 4.05 0.58
CA ILE A 74 1.16 3.57 -0.80
C ILE A 74 2.64 3.58 -1.14
N VAL A 75 3.17 2.41 -1.48
CA VAL A 75 4.54 2.23 -1.97
C VAL A 75 4.46 1.89 -3.46
N SER A 76 4.64 2.90 -4.30
CA SER A 76 4.59 2.78 -5.76
C SER A 76 6.00 2.74 -6.35
N LYS A 77 6.46 1.54 -6.72
CA LYS A 77 7.81 1.31 -7.27
C LYS A 77 7.74 0.93 -8.74
N THR A 78 8.76 1.32 -9.50
CA THR A 78 8.98 0.81 -10.85
C THR A 78 9.64 -0.57 -10.82
N PHE A 79 9.61 -1.27 -11.95
CA PHE A 79 10.28 -2.58 -12.06
C PHE A 79 11.80 -2.47 -11.82
N ASP A 80 12.43 -1.38 -12.29
CA ASP A 80 13.86 -1.12 -12.07
C ASP A 80 14.18 -0.86 -10.59
N GLU A 81 13.35 -0.04 -9.92
CA GLU A 81 13.48 0.20 -8.48
C GLU A 81 13.29 -1.07 -7.64
N TRP A 82 12.31 -1.91 -8.01
CA TRP A 82 12.08 -3.19 -7.37
C TRP A 82 13.24 -4.17 -7.59
N LYS A 83 13.83 -4.18 -8.79
CA LYS A 83 15.00 -5.01 -9.10
C LYS A 83 16.24 -4.57 -8.32
N LYS A 84 16.42 -3.27 -8.11
CA LYS A 84 17.54 -2.71 -7.33
C LYS A 84 17.40 -2.93 -5.82
N SER A 85 16.17 -2.87 -5.31
CA SER A 85 15.88 -3.12 -3.89
C SER A 85 14.60 -3.94 -3.76
N PRO A 86 14.71 -5.28 -3.90
CA PRO A 86 13.60 -6.21 -3.74
C PRO A 86 13.29 -6.36 -2.25
N GLY A 87 12.57 -5.39 -1.70
CA GLY A 87 12.25 -5.35 -0.29
C GLY A 87 11.71 -3.99 0.12
N PHE A 88 10.70 -4.01 0.99
CA PHE A 88 10.33 -2.87 1.81
C PHE A 88 11.06 -3.01 3.14
N ILE A 89 11.49 -1.88 3.71
CA ILE A 89 11.97 -1.87 5.09
C ILE A 89 10.69 -2.02 5.94
N PRO A 90 10.49 -3.12 6.68
CA PRO A 90 9.36 -3.22 7.60
C PRO A 90 9.41 -2.03 8.56
N SER A 91 8.24 -1.51 8.93
CA SER A 91 8.15 -0.39 9.86
C SER A 91 8.98 -0.74 11.11
N PRO A 92 9.87 0.15 11.58
CA PRO A 92 10.71 -0.14 12.73
C PRO A 92 9.83 -0.55 13.91
N ASP A 93 10.25 -1.60 14.61
CA ASP A 93 9.58 -2.08 15.82
C ASP A 93 9.36 -0.89 16.75
N CYS A 94 8.10 -0.57 17.05
CA CYS A 94 7.78 0.53 17.94
C CYS A 94 8.32 0.19 19.32
N THR A 95 9.48 0.74 19.66
CA THR A 95 10.04 0.72 21.01
C THR A 95 9.02 1.37 21.93
N LYS A 96 8.23 0.56 22.62
CA LYS A 96 7.46 0.99 23.79
C LYS A 96 8.48 1.47 24.82
N ASN A 97 8.70 2.78 24.86
CA ASN A 97 9.45 3.37 25.97
C ASN A 97 8.68 3.04 27.25
N LYS A 98 9.46 2.49 28.17
CA LYS A 98 9.07 1.83 29.42
C LYS A 98 8.64 2.83 30.49
#